data_AF-X0W0E9-F1
#
_entry.id   AF-X0W0E9-F1
#
_cell.length_a   1.000
_cell.length_b   1.000
_cell.length_c   1.000
_cell.angle_alpha   90.00
_cell.angle_beta   90.00
_cell.angle_gamma   90.00
#
_symmetry.space_group_name_H-M   'P 1'
#
loop_
_entity.id
_entity.type
_entity.pdbx_description
1 polymer ?
#
loop_
_entity_poly.entity_id
_entity_poly.type
_entity_poly.pdbx_seq_one_letter_code
_entity_poly.pdbx_strand_id
1 'polypeptide(L)' 'MGEDEIPDIDLKEMVNKGKEEVVDQQTLNINENMAKIKHKIVVISGKGGVGKTTVAVNLAMSLASVGLRV' A
#
# COMPACT_ATOMS: atom_id res chain seq x y z
N MET A 1 33.39 39.95 -13.04
CA MET A 1 32.49 39.40 -12.00
C MET A 1 31.29 38.89 -12.75
N GLY A 2 31.27 37.58 -13.04
CA GLY A 2 30.11 36.97 -13.68
C GLY A 2 28.98 36.93 -12.67
N GLU A 3 27.80 37.37 -13.08
CA GLU A 3 26.59 37.14 -12.29
C GLU A 3 26.34 35.64 -12.33
N ASP A 4 26.61 34.96 -11.21
CA ASP A 4 26.17 33.59 -11.00
C ASP A 4 24.64 33.63 -10.93
N GLU A 5 24.01 33.47 -12.10
CA GLU A 5 22.57 33.32 -12.23
C GLU A 5 22.13 32.16 -11.34
N ILE A 6 21.40 32.48 -10.27
CA ILE A 6 20.77 31.48 -9.41
C ILE A 6 19.73 30.77 -10.30
N PRO A 7 19.85 29.45 -10.51
CA PRO A 7 18.89 28.74 -11.36
C PRO A 7 17.49 28.88 -10.78
N ASP A 8 16.54 29.28 -11.63
CA ASP A 8 15.14 29.42 -11.26
C ASP A 8 14.61 28.07 -10.76
N ILE A 9 14.20 28.02 -9.49
CA ILE A 9 13.70 26.79 -8.87
C ILE A 9 12.23 26.62 -9.26
N ASP A 10 11.91 25.64 -10.12
CA ASP A 10 10.53 25.27 -10.39
C ASP A 10 9.94 24.51 -9.18
N LEU A 11 9.27 25.26 -8.31
CA LEU A 11 8.59 24.74 -7.13
C LEU A 11 7.53 23.68 -7.47
N LYS A 12 6.90 23.75 -8.65
CA LYS A 12 5.90 22.76 -9.07
C LYS A 12 6.55 21.44 -9.44
N GLU A 13 7.69 21.50 -10.14
CA GLU A 13 8.46 20.31 -10.48
C GLU A 13 8.94 19.58 -9.22
N MET A 14 9.48 20.31 -8.24
CA MET A 14 9.89 19.72 -6.96
C MET A 14 8.75 19.06 -6.19
N VAL A 15 7.57 19.71 -6.15
CA VAL A 15 6.38 19.15 -5.48
C VAL A 15 5.88 17.89 -6.18
N ASN A 16 5.90 17.86 -7.51
CA ASN A 16 5.47 16.68 -8.28
C ASN A 16 6.47 15.53 -8.12
N LYS A 17 7.77 15.80 -8.22
CA LYS A 17 8.83 14.82 -7.99
C LYS A 17 8.76 14.22 -6.58
N GLY A 18 8.55 15.05 -5.56
CA GLY A 18 8.35 14.58 -4.19
C GLY A 18 7.10 13.71 -4.01
N LYS A 19 6.00 14.01 -4.72
CA LYS A 19 4.80 13.14 -4.71
C LYS A 19 5.05 11.80 -5.39
N GLU A 20 5.72 11.79 -6.53
CA GLU A 20 6.08 10.54 -7.25
C GLU A 20 7.02 9.67 -6.41
N GLU A 21 8.06 10.24 -5.80
CA GLU A 21 8.98 9.52 -4.92
C GLU A 21 8.27 8.92 -3.70
N VAL A 22 7.34 9.65 -3.08
CA VAL A 22 6.57 9.14 -1.93
C VAL A 22 5.64 7.99 -2.33
N VAL A 23 4.97 8.09 -3.49
CA VAL A 23 4.09 7.02 -4.01
C VAL A 23 4.90 5.77 -4.36
N ASP A 24 6.09 5.95 -4.93
CA ASP A 24 6.99 4.84 -5.26
C ASP A 24 7.47 4.12 -3.99
N GLN A 25 7.92 4.88 -2.99
CA GLN A 25 8.31 4.31 -1.68
C GLN A 25 7.18 3.59 -0.97
N GLN A 26 5.95 4.11 -1.01
CA GLN A 26 4.78 3.42 -0.45
C GLN A 26 4.50 2.10 -1.17
N THR A 27 4.59 2.09 -2.49
CA THR A 27 4.36 0.89 -3.30
C THR A 27 5.42 -0.17 -3.07
N LEU A 28 6.69 0.24 -2.98
CA LEU A 28 7.81 -0.64 -2.63
C LEU A 28 7.60 -1.29 -1.26
N ASN A 29 7.26 -0.50 -0.24
CA ASN A 29 7.00 -1.00 1.11
C ASN A 29 5.82 -2.00 1.16
N ILE A 30 4.75 -1.73 0.40
CA ILE A 30 3.63 -2.67 0.26
C ILE A 30 4.13 -3.98 -0.37
N ASN A 31 4.87 -3.89 -1.46
CA ASN A 31 5.38 -5.07 -2.17
C ASN A 31 6.30 -5.93 -1.28
N GLU A 32 7.22 -5.29 -0.54
CA GLU A 32 8.11 -5.99 0.40
C GLU A 32 7.36 -6.70 1.52
N ASN A 33 6.33 -6.07 2.09
CA ASN A 33 5.51 -6.68 3.12
C ASN A 33 4.65 -7.81 2.56
N MET A 34 4.07 -7.62 1.38
CA MET A 34 3.28 -8.64 0.69
C MET A 34 4.15 -9.82 0.23
N ALA A 35 5.44 -9.64 -0.02
CA ALA A 35 6.36 -10.73 -0.34
C ALA A 35 6.55 -11.71 0.83
N LYS A 36 6.42 -11.24 2.08
CA LYS A 36 6.53 -12.08 3.29
C LYS A 36 5.29 -12.97 3.53
N ILE A 37 4.18 -12.68 2.85
CA ILE A 37 2.91 -13.40 3.02
C ILE A 37 2.82 -14.54 2.00
N LYS A 38 2.89 -15.79 2.48
CA LYS A 38 2.83 -16.99 1.63
C LYS A 38 1.47 -17.16 0.93
N HIS A 39 0.37 -16.87 1.62
CA HIS A 39 -0.98 -17.06 1.12
C HIS A 39 -1.79 -15.77 1.24
N LYS A 40 -2.28 -15.25 0.10
CA LYS A 40 -3.01 -13.98 0.02
C LYS A 40 -4.44 -14.29 -0.38
N ILE A 41 -5.37 -14.12 0.56
CA ILE A 41 -6.79 -14.42 0.35
C ILE A 41 -7.56 -13.11 0.29
N VAL A 42 -8.31 -12.90 -0.78
CA VAL A 42 -9.15 -11.71 -0.96
C VAL A 42 -10.62 -12.12 -0.87
N VAL A 43 -11.35 -11.53 0.08
CA VAL A 43 -12.80 -11.74 0.24
C VAL A 43 -13.54 -10.62 -0.48
N ILE A 44 -14.18 -10.95 -1.60
CA ILE A 44 -14.96 -10.01 -2.43
C ILE A 44 -16.43 -10.38 -2.37
N SER A 45 -17.31 -9.39 -2.36
CA SER A 45 -18.76 -9.59 -2.47
C SER A 45 -19.44 -8.29 -2.92
N GLY A 46 -20.75 -8.34 -3.16
CA GLY A 46 -21.57 -7.23 -3.65
C GLY A 46 -21.76 -6.07 -2.66
N LYS A 47 -22.65 -5.14 -3.03
CA LYS A 47 -23.03 -3.98 -2.22
C LYS A 47 -23.87 -4.39 -1.00
N GLY A 48 -23.65 -3.72 0.14
CA GLY A 48 -24.49 -3.72 1.37
C GLY A 48 -24.86 -5.07 1.99
N GLY A 49 -24.47 -5.33 3.25
CA GLY A 49 -25.05 -6.43 4.06
C GLY A 49 -24.72 -7.88 3.65
N VAL A 50 -23.98 -8.10 2.57
CA VAL A 50 -23.61 -9.42 2.02
C VAL A 50 -22.61 -10.24 2.85
N GLY A 51 -22.25 -9.80 4.07
CA GLY A 51 -21.43 -10.60 5.00
C GLY A 51 -19.92 -10.65 4.76
N LYS A 52 -19.32 -9.77 3.93
CA LYS A 52 -17.85 -9.77 3.67
C LYS A 52 -17.01 -9.83 4.94
N THR A 53 -17.30 -8.95 5.90
CA THR A 53 -16.58 -8.88 7.17
C THR A 53 -16.79 -10.13 8.01
N THR A 54 -18.02 -10.63 8.08
CA THR A 54 -18.35 -11.87 8.81
C THR A 54 -17.58 -13.06 8.27
N VAL A 55 -17.53 -13.21 6.95
CA VAL A 55 -16.77 -14.28 6.29
C VAL A 55 -15.27 -14.12 6.52
N ALA A 56 -14.73 -12.91 6.37
CA ALA A 56 -13.30 -12.66 6.57
C ALA A 56 -12.84 -12.98 8.01
N VAL A 57 -13.62 -12.56 9.02
CA VAL A 57 -13.29 -12.81 10.44
C VAL A 57 -13.38 -14.30 10.77
N ASN A 58 -14.46 -14.97 10.37
CA ASN A 58 -14.62 -16.41 10.65
C ASN A 58 -13.57 -17.26 9.92
N LEU A 59 -13.21 -16.88 8.70
CA LEU A 59 -12.11 -17.53 7.97
C LEU A 59 -10.79 -17.36 8.73
N ALA A 60 -10.48 -16.15 9.19
CA ALA A 60 -9.26 -15.90 9.96
C ALA A 60 -9.22 -16.69 11.27
N MET A 61 -10.34 -16.73 12.01
CA MET A 61 -10.45 -17.53 13.24
C MET A 61 -10.28 -19.03 12.98
N SER A 62 -10.82 -19.53 11.86
CA SER A 62 -10.70 -20.95 11.48
C SER A 62 -9.28 -21.32 11.08
N LEU A 63 -8.56 -20.43 10.37
CA LEU A 63 -7.16 -20.64 10.04
C LEU A 63 -6.28 -20.61 11.31
N ALA A 64 -6.56 -19.71 12.23
CA ALA A 64 -5.87 -19.64 13.52
C ALA A 64 -6.12 -20.90 14.37
N SER A 65 -7.35 -21.44 14.37
CA SER A 65 -7.70 -22.63 15.16
C SER A 65 -6.99 -23.90 14.70
N VAL A 66 -6.59 -23.97 13.42
CA VAL A 66 -5.77 -25.08 12.89
C VAL A 66 -4.26 -24.80 12.99
N GLY A 67 -3.85 -23.76 13.72
CA GLY A 67 -2.45 -23.46 14.04
C GLY A 67 -1.70 -22.64 12.99
N LEU A 68 -2.41 -22.03 12.04
CA LEU A 68 -1.77 -21.14 11.05
C LEU A 68 -1.60 -19.74 11.62
N ARG A 69 -0.57 -19.04 11.12
CA ARG A 69 -0.37 -17.61 11.39
C ARG A 69 -1.30 -16.81 10.49
N VAL A 70 -2.15 -15.98 11.10
CA VAL A 70 -3.17 -15.15 10.42
C VAL A 70 -3.05 -13.72 10.89
#